data_AF-A0A832SGG2-F1
#
_entry.id   AF-A0A832SGG2-F1
#
_cell.length_a   1.000
_cell.length_b   1.000
_cell.length_c   1.000
_cell.angle_alpha   90.00
_cell.angle_beta   90.00
_cell.angle_gamma   90.00
#
_symmetry.space_group_name_H-M   'P 1'
#
loop_
_entity.id
_entity.type
_entity.pdbx_description
1 polymer ?
#
loop_
_entity_poly.entity_id
_entity_poly.type
_entity_poly.pdbx_seq_one_letter_code
_entity_poly.pdbx_strand_id
1 'polypeptide(L)' 'MVQSIAAMEAYNAYWATSFIPAADIMWMVLILILAVIALWQARTFVSQF' A
#
# COMPACT_ATOMS: atom_id res chain seq x y z
N MET A 1 0.37 23.84 -14.00
CA MET A 1 0.74 24.32 -12.65
C MET A 1 1.81 23.40 -12.10
N VAL A 2 2.95 23.94 -11.65
CA VAL A 2 4.01 23.18 -11.00
C VAL A 2 3.88 23.43 -9.49
N GLN A 3 3.96 22.37 -8.69
CA GLN A 3 3.88 22.46 -7.23
C GLN A 3 5.08 23.23 -6.67
N SER A 4 4.84 24.22 -5.80
CA SER A 4 5.92 24.97 -5.16
C SER A 4 6.62 24.14 -4.07
N ILE A 5 7.89 24.46 -3.79
CA ILE A 5 8.67 23.79 -2.75
C ILE A 5 7.99 23.94 -1.38
N ALA A 6 7.56 25.16 -1.03
CA ALA A 6 6.86 25.43 0.22
C ALA A 6 5.56 24.61 0.36
N ALA A 7 4.82 24.39 -0.74
CA ALA A 7 3.62 23.56 -0.71
C ALA A 7 3.95 22.07 -0.51
N MET A 8 5.07 21.59 -1.06
CA MET A 8 5.55 20.22 -0.85
C MET A 8 6.01 20.00 0.60
N GLU A 9 6.74 20.95 1.18
CA GLU A 9 7.20 20.88 2.58
C GLU A 9 6.03 20.88 3.57
N ALA A 10 5.04 21.75 3.36
CA ALA A 10 3.83 21.77 4.20
C ALA A 10 3.05 20.45 4.12
N TYR A 11 2.93 19.87 2.93
CA TYR A 11 2.31 18.56 2.74
C TYR A 11 3.07 17.46 3.49
N ASN A 12 4.40 17.41 3.33
CA ASN A 12 5.22 16.39 4.00
C ASN A 12 5.16 16.53 5.53
N ALA A 13 5.17 17.77 6.05
CA ALA A 13 5.03 18.03 7.48
C ALA A 13 3.68 17.58 8.04
N TYR A 14 2.60 17.78 7.30
CA TYR A 14 1.26 17.29 7.68
C TYR A 14 1.24 15.76 7.84
N TRP A 15 1.92 15.04 6.94
CA TRP A 15 1.96 13.58 6.97
C TRP A 15 3.03 12.98 7.89
N ALA A 16 4.03 13.75 8.33
CA ALA A 16 5.16 13.25 9.13
C ALA A 16 4.74 12.61 10.47
N THR A 17 3.57 12.97 11.00
CA THR A 17 3.01 12.43 12.26
C THR A 17 1.81 11.51 12.02
N SER A 18 1.54 11.17 10.75
CA SER A 18 0.43 10.30 10.38
C SER A 18 0.63 8.89 10.93
N PHE A 19 -0.48 8.25 11.30
CA PHE A 19 -0.51 6.83 11.65
C PHE A 19 -0.44 5.93 10.39
N ILE A 20 -0.67 6.50 9.21
CA ILE A 20 -0.62 5.78 7.93
C ILE A 20 0.85 5.59 7.55
N PRO A 21 1.32 4.34 7.35
CA PRO A 21 2.69 4.08 6.94
C PRO A 21 3.01 4.69 5.58
N ALA A 22 4.30 4.89 5.31
CA ALA A 22 4.77 5.36 4.02
C ALA A 22 4.33 4.43 2.88
N ALA A 23 4.21 5.01 1.67
CA ALA A 23 3.65 4.33 0.51
C ALA A 23 4.41 3.06 0.10
N ASP A 24 5.73 3.05 0.30
CA ASP A 24 6.61 1.89 0.08
C ASP A 24 6.25 0.71 0.99
N ILE A 25 6.01 0.97 2.27
CA ILE A 25 5.55 -0.04 3.23
C ILE A 25 4.14 -0.50 2.87
N MET A 26 3.23 0.43 2.55
CA MET A 26 1.86 0.09 2.19
C MET A 26 1.77 -0.76 0.93
N TRP A 27 2.66 -0.54 -0.03
CA TRP A 27 2.77 -1.36 -1.24
C TRP A 27 3.20 -2.79 -0.93
N MET A 28 4.16 -2.99 -0.02
CA MET A 28 4.56 -4.32 0.42
C MET A 28 3.41 -5.06 1.10
N VAL A 29 2.66 -4.39 1.98
CA VAL A 29 1.49 -4.97 2.65
C VAL A 29 0.42 -5.39 1.64
N LEU A 30 0.14 -4.56 0.63
CA LEU A 30 -0.81 -4.91 -0.43
C LEU A 30 -0.41 -6.18 -1.18
N ILE A 31 0.87 -6.31 -1.55
CA ILE A 31 1.38 -7.50 -2.25
C ILE A 31 1.19 -8.76 -1.39
N LEU A 32 1.47 -8.68 -0.09
CA LEU A 32 1.30 -9.81 0.82
C LEU A 32 -0.17 -10.26 0.91
N ILE A 33 -1.10 -9.30 1.00
CA ILE A 33 -2.54 -9.59 1.01
C ILE A 33 -2.95 -10.31 -0.28
N LEU A 34 -2.53 -9.78 -1.43
CA LEU A 34 -2.84 -10.39 -2.74
C LEU A 34 -2.24 -11.81 -2.86
N ALA A 35 -1.01 -12.01 -2.38
CA ALA A 35 -0.37 -13.33 -2.38
C ALA A 35 -1.15 -14.34 -1.54
N VAL A 36 -1.58 -13.97 -0.33
CA VAL A 36 -2.39 -14.84 0.53
C VAL A 36 -3.72 -15.20 -0.13
N ILE A 37 -4.40 -14.22 -0.73
CA ILE A 37 -5.66 -14.45 -1.45
C ILE A 37 -5.43 -15.38 -2.64
N ALA A 38 -4.37 -15.16 -3.43
CA ALA A 38 -4.05 -15.99 -4.58
C ALA A 38 -3.77 -17.45 -4.18
N LEU A 39 -3.02 -17.67 -3.10
CA LEU A 39 -2.77 -19.02 -2.56
C LEU A 39 -4.06 -19.70 -2.10
N TRP A 40 -4.94 -18.95 -1.43
CA TRP A 40 -6.25 -19.46 -1.01
C TRP A 40 -7.15 -19.81 -2.20
N GLN A 41 -7.19 -18.96 -3.22
CA GLN A 41 -7.91 -19.22 -4.48
C GLN A 41 -7.37 -20.47 -5.19
N ALA A 42 -6.05 -20.61 -5.29
CA ALA A 42 -5.42 -21.78 -5.90
C ALA A 42 -5.76 -23.08 -5.15
N ARG A 43 -5.71 -23.07 -3.81
CA ARG A 43 -6.15 -24.21 -3.00
C ARG A 43 -7.62 -24.56 -3.24
N THR A 44 -8.47 -23.54 -3.29
CA THR A 44 -9.92 -23.71 -3.46
C THR A 44 -10.24 -24.30 -4.83
N PHE A 45 -9.57 -23.80 -5.89
CA PHE A 45 -9.68 -24.35 -7.23
C PHE A 45 -9.36 -25.85 -7.24
N VAL A 46 -8.20 -26.25 -6.70
CA VAL A 46 -7.80 -27.67 -6.64
C VAL A 46 -8.81 -28.54 -5.88
N SER A 47 -9.45 -28.03 -4.83
CA SER A 47 -10.42 -28.82 -4.05
C SER A 47 -11.77 -29.05 -4.73
N GLN A 48 -12.06 -28.33 -5.82
CA GLN A 48 -13.34 -28.41 -6.53
C GLN A 48 -13.26 -29.23 -7.85
N PHE A 49 -12.07 -29.69 -8.24
CA PHE A 49 -11.85 -30.64 -9.34
C PHE A 49 -11.55 -32.04 -8.80
#